data_AF-A0AAU2E2F2-F1
#
_entry.id   AF-A0AAU2E2F2-F1
#
_cell.length_a   1.000
_cell.length_b   1.000
_cell.length_c   1.000
_cell.angle_alpha   90.00
_cell.angle_beta   90.00
_cell.angle_gamma   90.00
#
_symmetry.space_group_name_H-M   'P 1'
#
loop_
_entity.id
_entity.type
_entity.pdbx_description
1 polymer ?
#
loop_
_entity_poly.entity_id
_entity_poly.type
_entity_poly.pdbx_seq_one_letter_code
_entity_poly.pdbx_strand_id
1 'polypeptide(L)'
;MSPAVANRESALSGDADQDVARLVGEFTDLRRGQPSGAARTYRQELIFAELARLTPRLPDFDVTASLASTEGGVRLAAYSRLYALPEEGFLPALVDAATAETLHFNQYWALQAISAVIDATGPGNVRLETVRRLRTYLPQLPHDSDRSAVLRAILGRLETRT
;
A
#
# COMPACT_ATOMS: atom_id res chain seq x y z
N MET A 1 29.60 -14.45 -11.58
CA MET A 1 29.19 -13.26 -10.79
C MET A 1 30.33 -12.92 -9.83
N SER A 2 30.83 -11.68 -9.82
CA SER A 2 32.02 -11.31 -9.04
C SER A 2 31.65 -11.05 -7.57
N PRO A 3 32.47 -11.50 -6.58
CA PRO A 3 32.16 -11.36 -5.15
C PRO A 3 32.02 -9.90 -4.68
N ALA A 4 32.63 -8.94 -5.39
CA ALA A 4 32.50 -7.51 -5.10
C ALA A 4 31.10 -6.92 -5.43
N VAL A 5 30.37 -7.53 -6.38
CA VAL A 5 29.02 -7.08 -6.78
C VAL A 5 27.99 -7.51 -5.73
N ALA A 6 28.05 -8.78 -5.30
CA ALA A 6 27.17 -9.34 -4.28
C ALA A 6 27.30 -8.62 -2.91
N ASN A 7 28.53 -8.24 -2.52
CA ASN A 7 28.76 -7.51 -1.27
C ASN A 7 28.17 -6.08 -1.30
N ARG A 8 28.14 -5.46 -2.48
CA ARG A 8 27.58 -4.11 -2.66
C ARG A 8 26.05 -4.13 -2.68
N GLU A 9 25.44 -5.12 -3.32
CA GLU A 9 23.99 -5.32 -3.32
C GLU A 9 23.46 -5.57 -1.91
N SER A 10 24.13 -6.46 -1.14
CA SER A 10 23.75 -6.72 0.25
C SER A 10 23.84 -5.50 1.15
N ALA A 11 24.88 -4.66 0.98
CA ALA A 11 25.01 -3.41 1.74
C ALA A 11 23.94 -2.36 1.35
N LEU A 12 23.59 -2.27 0.07
CA LEU A 12 22.56 -1.34 -0.42
C LEU A 12 21.14 -1.72 0.04
N SER A 13 20.86 -3.03 0.13
CA SER A 13 19.60 -3.54 0.69
C SER A 13 19.54 -3.32 2.21
N GLY A 14 20.63 -3.60 2.94
CA GLY A 14 20.67 -3.37 4.39
C GLY A 14 20.48 -1.90 4.81
N ASP A 15 20.93 -0.96 3.98
CA ASP A 15 20.66 0.49 4.14
C ASP A 15 19.18 0.83 3.84
N ALA A 16 18.59 0.19 2.83
CA ALA A 16 17.19 0.40 2.49
C ALA A 16 16.23 -0.15 3.57
N ASP A 17 16.54 -1.30 4.17
CA ASP A 17 15.76 -1.87 5.27
C ASP A 17 15.78 -0.95 6.51
N GLN A 18 16.94 -0.36 6.81
CA GLN A 18 17.06 0.63 7.89
C GLN A 18 16.26 1.91 7.59
N ASP A 19 16.29 2.39 6.35
CA ASP A 19 15.49 3.52 5.92
C ASP A 19 13.98 3.25 6.02
N VAL A 20 13.52 2.05 5.64
CA VAL A 20 12.12 1.64 5.83
C VAL A 20 11.77 1.63 7.31
N ALA A 21 12.59 1.01 8.16
CA ALA A 21 12.34 0.96 9.61
C ALA A 21 12.26 2.37 10.22
N ARG A 22 13.15 3.27 9.81
CA ARG A 22 13.14 4.68 10.20
C ARG A 22 11.85 5.39 9.76
N LEU A 23 11.46 5.27 8.49
CA LEU A 23 10.26 5.90 7.95
C LEU A 23 8.96 5.38 8.60
N VAL A 24 8.90 4.08 8.90
CA VAL A 24 7.81 3.46 9.67
C VAL A 24 7.73 4.06 11.08
N GLY A 25 8.88 4.25 11.73
CA GLY A 25 8.97 4.95 13.02
C GLY A 25 8.50 6.39 12.93
N GLU A 26 9.01 7.15 11.96
CA GLU A 26 8.62 8.55 11.71
C GLU A 26 7.12 8.71 11.46
N PHE A 27 6.51 7.81 10.68
CA PHE A 27 5.07 7.81 10.46
C PHE A 27 4.29 7.62 11.77
N THR A 28 4.75 6.68 12.60
CA THR A 28 4.13 6.35 13.89
C THR A 28 4.25 7.53 14.85
N ASP A 29 5.42 8.17 14.92
CA ASP A 29 5.67 9.33 15.77
C ASP A 29 4.90 10.56 15.32
N LEU A 30 4.86 10.82 14.00
CA LEU A 30 4.10 11.91 13.41
C LEU A 30 2.61 11.81 13.78
N ARG A 31 2.04 10.62 13.76
CA ARG A 31 0.63 10.39 14.11
C ARG A 31 0.35 10.58 15.61
N ARG A 32 1.30 10.22 16.48
CA ARG A 32 1.17 10.39 17.93
C ARG A 32 1.36 11.84 18.36
N GLY A 33 2.32 12.53 17.74
CA GLY A 33 2.73 13.88 18.14
C GLY A 33 1.96 15.03 17.50
N GLN A 34 1.18 14.80 16.43
CA GLN A 34 0.50 15.88 15.70
C GLN A 34 -1.01 15.65 15.51
N PRO A 35 -1.83 16.71 15.69
CA PRO A 35 -3.25 16.64 15.39
C PRO A 35 -3.49 16.39 13.90
N SER A 36 -4.68 15.88 13.60
CA SER A 36 -5.14 15.73 12.22
C SER A 36 -5.22 17.09 11.52
N GLY A 37 -4.70 17.17 10.29
CA GLY A 37 -4.74 18.39 9.49
C GLY A 37 -3.82 18.30 8.27
N ALA A 38 -3.92 19.30 7.38
CA ALA A 38 -3.21 19.32 6.10
C ALA A 38 -1.69 19.17 6.25
N ALA A 39 -1.07 19.82 7.25
CA ALA A 39 0.36 19.72 7.51
C ALA A 39 0.80 18.28 7.86
N ARG A 40 -0.03 17.55 8.63
CA ARG A 40 0.25 16.15 8.97
C ARG A 40 0.09 15.27 7.73
N THR A 41 -1.01 15.45 6.98
CA THR A 41 -1.25 14.71 5.74
C THR A 41 -0.09 14.87 4.76
N TYR A 42 0.38 16.10 4.51
CA TYR A 42 1.51 16.37 3.62
C TYR A 42 2.77 15.61 4.05
N ARG A 43 3.10 15.58 5.34
CA ARG A 43 4.25 14.81 5.84
C ARG A 43 4.05 13.30 5.70
N GLN A 44 2.84 12.80 5.91
CA GLN A 44 2.50 11.40 5.68
C GLN A 44 2.65 11.03 4.19
N GLU A 45 2.28 11.93 3.27
CA GLU A 45 2.48 11.76 1.83
C GLU A 45 3.97 11.71 1.45
N LEU A 46 4.80 12.57 2.05
CA LEU A 46 6.26 12.52 1.85
C LEU A 46 6.84 11.17 2.31
N ILE A 47 6.41 10.67 3.47
CA ILE A 47 6.84 9.35 3.95
C ILE A 47 6.40 8.24 2.99
N PHE A 48 5.14 8.26 2.54
CA PHE A 48 4.64 7.28 1.58
C PHE A 48 5.44 7.30 0.27
N ALA A 49 5.69 8.49 -0.29
CA ALA A 49 6.45 8.66 -1.52
C ALA A 49 7.88 8.12 -1.38
N GLU A 50 8.51 8.35 -0.23
CA GLU A 50 9.86 7.84 0.04
C GLU A 50 9.89 6.31 0.19
N LEU A 51 8.93 5.72 0.91
CA LEU A 51 8.79 4.26 0.99
C LEU A 51 8.58 3.64 -0.40
N ALA A 52 7.75 4.27 -1.24
CA ALA A 52 7.55 3.84 -2.63
C ALA A 52 8.86 3.91 -3.43
N ARG A 53 9.66 4.96 -3.26
CA ARG A 53 10.96 5.15 -3.93
C ARG A 53 11.99 4.09 -3.54
N LEU A 54 11.94 3.58 -2.31
CA LEU A 54 12.85 2.53 -1.83
C LEU A 54 12.56 1.14 -2.40
N THR A 55 11.35 0.91 -2.93
CA THR A 55 10.89 -0.38 -3.46
C THR A 55 11.91 -1.15 -4.30
N PRO A 56 12.61 -0.57 -5.30
CA PRO A 56 13.57 -1.31 -6.12
C PRO A 56 14.79 -1.83 -5.36
N ARG A 57 15.06 -1.29 -4.16
CA ARG A 57 16.18 -1.67 -3.28
C ARG A 57 15.77 -2.71 -2.23
N LEU A 58 14.53 -3.20 -2.28
CA LEU A 58 13.94 -4.08 -1.28
C LEU A 58 13.42 -5.39 -1.93
N PRO A 59 14.31 -6.20 -2.54
CA PRO A 59 13.89 -7.42 -3.23
C PRO A 59 13.29 -8.47 -2.28
N ASP A 60 13.70 -8.47 -1.02
CA ASP A 60 13.31 -9.44 0.00
C ASP A 60 12.24 -8.89 0.98
N PHE A 61 11.58 -7.78 0.64
CA PHE A 61 10.56 -7.20 1.51
C PHE A 61 9.37 -8.16 1.68
N ASP A 62 9.11 -8.55 2.93
CA ASP A 62 7.98 -9.43 3.25
C ASP A 62 6.66 -8.66 3.23
N VAL A 63 6.06 -8.57 2.05
CA VAL A 63 4.75 -7.96 1.83
C VAL A 63 3.67 -8.65 2.66
N THR A 64 3.69 -9.99 2.75
CA THR A 64 2.66 -10.76 3.45
C THR A 64 2.65 -10.45 4.94
N ALA A 65 3.81 -10.55 5.60
CA ALA A 65 3.93 -10.22 7.02
C ALA A 65 3.60 -8.75 7.28
N SER A 66 4.01 -7.86 6.38
CA SER A 66 3.76 -6.42 6.53
C SER A 66 2.28 -6.05 6.39
N LEU A 67 1.55 -6.66 5.45
CA LEU A 67 0.09 -6.49 5.32
C LEU A 67 -0.67 -7.01 6.54
N ALA A 68 -0.18 -8.08 7.18
CA ALA A 68 -0.78 -8.69 8.36
C ALA A 68 -0.41 -7.98 9.68
N SER A 69 0.49 -7.00 9.65
CA SER A 69 0.99 -6.32 10.85
C SER A 69 -0.10 -5.51 11.56
N THR A 70 -0.06 -5.49 12.90
CA THR A 70 -0.88 -4.60 13.72
C THR A 70 -0.43 -3.15 13.64
N GLU A 71 0.82 -2.90 13.25
CA GLU A 71 1.42 -1.57 13.18
C GLU A 71 1.07 -0.86 11.88
N GLY A 72 0.37 0.28 11.99
CA GLY A 72 -0.09 1.04 10.82
C GLY A 72 1.04 1.55 9.92
N GLY A 73 2.21 1.89 10.48
CA GLY A 73 3.38 2.27 9.67
C GLY A 73 3.92 1.10 8.84
N VAL A 74 3.94 -0.11 9.41
CA VAL A 74 4.38 -1.33 8.70
C VAL A 74 3.42 -1.66 7.55
N ARG A 75 2.10 -1.57 7.80
CA ARG A 75 1.10 -1.72 6.73
C ARG A 75 1.27 -0.66 5.63
N LEU A 76 1.58 0.59 6.01
CA LEU A 76 1.84 1.65 5.03
C LEU A 76 3.01 1.31 4.10
N ALA A 77 4.09 0.73 4.63
CA ALA A 77 5.23 0.26 3.83
C ALA A 77 4.82 -0.82 2.82
N ALA A 78 3.94 -1.74 3.20
CA ALA A 78 3.39 -2.73 2.28
C ALA A 78 2.53 -2.09 1.17
N TYR A 79 1.67 -1.13 1.54
CA TYR A 79 0.85 -0.41 0.56
C TYR A 79 1.71 0.39 -0.42
N SER A 80 2.76 1.08 0.04
CA SER A 80 3.68 1.79 -0.84
C SER A 80 4.45 0.84 -1.76
N ARG A 81 4.85 -0.33 -1.26
CA ARG A 81 5.56 -1.35 -2.04
C ARG A 81 4.71 -1.91 -3.18
N LEU A 82 3.44 -2.22 -2.89
CA LEU A 82 2.49 -2.73 -3.90
C LEU A 82 1.96 -1.64 -4.84
N TYR A 83 1.94 -0.38 -4.39
CA TYR A 83 1.66 0.75 -5.27
C TYR A 83 2.80 0.99 -6.28
N ALA A 84 4.06 0.92 -5.83
CA ALA A 84 5.23 1.19 -6.65
C ALA A 84 5.59 0.04 -7.61
N LEU A 85 5.44 -1.21 -7.15
CA LEU A 85 5.67 -2.41 -7.95
C LEU A 85 4.49 -3.38 -7.72
N PRO A 86 3.44 -3.26 -8.54
CA PRO A 86 2.21 -4.02 -8.34
C PRO A 86 2.38 -5.51 -8.67
N GLU A 87 1.83 -6.36 -7.80
CA GLU A 87 1.97 -7.80 -7.88
C GLU A 87 0.63 -8.49 -7.58
N GLU A 88 0.07 -9.17 -8.60
CA GLU A 88 -1.26 -9.79 -8.55
C GLU A 88 -1.44 -10.76 -7.39
N GLY A 89 -0.39 -11.54 -7.07
CA GLY A 89 -0.43 -12.59 -6.05
C GLY A 89 -0.83 -12.06 -4.67
N PHE A 90 -0.60 -10.77 -4.40
CA PHE A 90 -0.95 -10.13 -3.13
C PHE A 90 -2.32 -9.45 -3.15
N LEU A 91 -3.02 -9.38 -4.29
CA LEU A 91 -4.31 -8.68 -4.39
C LEU A 91 -5.34 -9.15 -3.33
N PRO A 92 -5.51 -10.46 -3.06
CA PRO A 92 -6.43 -10.90 -2.01
C PRO A 92 -6.01 -10.39 -0.62
N ALA A 93 -4.75 -10.59 -0.22
CA ALA A 93 -4.25 -10.13 1.07
C ALA A 93 -4.30 -8.60 1.22
N LEU A 94 -4.05 -7.87 0.13
CA LEU A 94 -4.13 -6.42 0.09
C LEU A 94 -5.57 -5.93 0.29
N VAL A 95 -6.56 -6.56 -0.35
CA VAL A 95 -7.98 -6.25 -0.13
C VAL A 95 -8.37 -6.51 1.32
N ASP A 96 -7.95 -7.63 1.90
CA ASP A 96 -8.21 -7.97 3.29
C ASP A 96 -7.66 -6.89 4.23
N ALA A 97 -6.39 -6.52 4.05
CA ALA A 97 -5.74 -5.47 4.83
C ALA A 97 -6.43 -4.10 4.65
N ALA A 98 -6.79 -3.73 3.42
CA ALA A 98 -7.44 -2.44 3.12
C ALA A 98 -8.82 -2.32 3.77
N THR A 99 -9.60 -3.40 3.78
CA THR A 99 -10.95 -3.42 4.39
C THR A 99 -10.91 -3.43 5.92
N ALA A 100 -9.84 -3.96 6.52
CA ALA A 100 -9.62 -3.95 7.97
C ALA A 100 -8.92 -2.68 8.49
N GLU A 101 -8.34 -1.86 7.59
CA GLU A 101 -7.57 -0.68 7.97
C GLU A 101 -8.45 0.41 8.63
N THR A 102 -8.02 0.87 9.80
CA THR A 102 -8.74 1.88 10.60
C THR A 102 -8.17 3.28 10.38
N LEU A 103 -6.92 3.37 9.90
CA LEU A 103 -6.27 4.64 9.62
C LEU A 103 -6.72 5.17 8.26
N HIS A 104 -7.53 6.23 8.24
CA HIS A 104 -8.08 6.80 7.00
C HIS A 104 -7.02 7.08 5.91
N PHE A 105 -5.86 7.61 6.30
CA PHE A 105 -4.74 7.86 5.39
C PHE A 105 -4.20 6.57 4.76
N ASN A 106 -3.94 5.55 5.58
CA ASN A 106 -3.47 4.26 5.09
C ASN A 106 -4.51 3.60 4.18
N GLN A 107 -5.78 3.64 4.58
CA GLN A 107 -6.85 3.02 3.79
C GLN A 107 -6.98 3.66 2.41
N TYR A 108 -6.81 4.98 2.31
CA TYR A 108 -6.74 5.65 1.01
C TYR A 108 -5.61 5.07 0.15
N TRP A 109 -4.39 4.97 0.69
CA TRP A 109 -3.26 4.41 -0.05
C TRP A 109 -3.36 2.90 -0.32
N ALA A 110 -4.00 2.13 0.55
CA ALA A 110 -4.30 0.73 0.31
C ALA A 110 -5.25 0.56 -0.89
N LEU A 111 -6.27 1.41 -1.00
CA LEU A 111 -7.16 1.44 -2.17
C LEU A 111 -6.43 1.88 -3.45
N GLN A 112 -5.50 2.83 -3.36
CA GLN A 112 -4.63 3.20 -4.49
C GLN A 112 -3.73 2.04 -4.92
N ALA A 113 -3.15 1.30 -3.97
CA ALA A 113 -2.38 0.09 -4.27
C ALA A 113 -3.26 -0.99 -4.93
N ILE A 114 -4.50 -1.19 -4.47
CA ILE A 114 -5.46 -2.09 -5.13
C ILE A 114 -5.70 -1.66 -6.57
N SER A 115 -5.92 -0.36 -6.79
CA SER A 115 -6.07 0.20 -8.13
C SER A 115 -4.87 -0.13 -9.02
N ALA A 116 -3.66 0.12 -8.53
CA ALA A 116 -2.42 -0.14 -9.26
C ALA A 116 -2.24 -1.63 -9.61
N VAL A 117 -2.53 -2.53 -8.67
CA VAL A 117 -2.47 -3.98 -8.90
C VAL A 117 -3.51 -4.43 -9.94
N ILE A 118 -4.75 -3.92 -9.87
CA ILE A 118 -5.80 -4.22 -10.85
C ILE A 118 -5.41 -3.70 -12.25
N ASP A 119 -4.84 -2.51 -12.33
CA ASP A 119 -4.42 -1.93 -13.61
C ASP A 119 -3.26 -2.72 -14.22
N ALA A 120 -2.32 -3.22 -13.40
CA ALA A 120 -1.22 -4.09 -13.84
C ALA A 120 -1.67 -5.51 -14.25
N THR A 121 -2.57 -6.14 -13.48
CA THR A 121 -3.16 -7.46 -13.79
C THR A 121 -4.09 -7.40 -15.00
N GLY A 122 -4.71 -6.24 -15.24
CA GLY A 122 -5.79 -6.07 -16.20
C GLY A 122 -7.15 -6.36 -15.54
N PRO A 123 -8.13 -5.43 -15.60
CA PRO A 123 -9.43 -5.58 -14.92
C PRO A 123 -10.19 -6.87 -15.23
N GLY A 124 -10.04 -7.41 -16.45
CA GLY A 124 -10.73 -8.64 -16.87
C GLY A 124 -10.15 -9.94 -16.27
N ASN A 125 -8.95 -9.88 -15.69
CA ASN A 125 -8.31 -11.02 -15.04
C ASN A 125 -8.56 -11.05 -13.52
N VAL A 126 -9.21 -10.02 -12.98
CA VAL A 126 -9.53 -9.94 -11.55
C VAL A 126 -10.63 -10.93 -11.20
N ARG A 127 -10.37 -11.78 -10.21
CA ARG A 127 -11.32 -12.80 -9.76
C ARG A 127 -12.63 -12.17 -9.27
N LEU A 128 -13.75 -12.78 -9.63
CA LEU A 128 -15.09 -12.31 -9.26
C LEU A 128 -15.28 -12.17 -7.74
N GLU A 129 -14.62 -13.03 -6.95
CA GLU A 129 -14.62 -12.93 -5.48
C GLU A 129 -14.07 -11.58 -4.99
N THR A 130 -12.96 -11.12 -5.56
CA THR A 130 -12.36 -9.83 -5.25
C THR A 130 -13.33 -8.69 -5.59
N VAL A 131 -13.98 -8.75 -6.76
CA VAL A 131 -14.98 -7.75 -7.18
C VAL A 131 -16.15 -7.70 -6.18
N ARG A 132 -16.68 -8.87 -5.80
CA ARG A 132 -17.79 -8.97 -4.82
C ARG A 132 -17.38 -8.37 -3.47
N ARG A 133 -16.17 -8.65 -3.00
CA ARG A 133 -15.68 -8.13 -1.72
C ARG A 133 -15.56 -6.60 -1.74
N LEU A 134 -15.01 -6.04 -2.80
CA LEU A 134 -14.91 -4.59 -2.99
C LEU A 134 -16.29 -3.92 -3.06
N ARG A 135 -17.26 -4.53 -3.75
CA ARG A 135 -18.66 -4.06 -3.77
C ARG A 135 -19.30 -4.05 -2.40
N THR A 136 -19.16 -5.15 -1.65
CA THR A 136 -19.68 -5.26 -0.28
C THR A 136 -19.04 -4.25 0.66
N TYR A 137 -17.80 -3.84 0.38
CA TYR A 137 -17.10 -2.87 1.20
C TYR A 137 -17.50 -1.42 0.92
N LEU A 138 -17.84 -1.08 -0.32
CA LEU A 138 -18.22 0.29 -0.71
C LEU A 138 -19.23 1.00 0.23
N PRO A 139 -20.37 0.38 0.63
CA PRO A 139 -21.33 1.04 1.52
C PRO A 139 -20.81 1.31 2.94
N GLN A 140 -19.67 0.73 3.33
CA GLN A 140 -19.05 0.95 4.64
C GLN A 140 -18.18 2.21 4.67
N LEU A 141 -17.85 2.78 3.51
CA LEU A 141 -17.10 4.03 3.41
C LEU A 141 -18.03 5.25 3.46
N PRO A 142 -17.60 6.38 4.05
CA PRO A 142 -18.36 7.62 3.98
C PRO A 142 -18.57 8.06 2.53
N HIS A 143 -19.82 8.37 2.18
CA HIS A 143 -20.28 8.54 0.79
C HIS A 143 -19.48 9.56 -0.03
N ASP A 144 -19.03 10.65 0.59
CA ASP A 144 -18.32 11.75 -0.08
C ASP A 144 -16.82 11.80 0.29
N SER A 145 -16.26 10.67 0.73
CA SER A 145 -14.83 10.58 1.03
C SER A 145 -14.00 10.21 -0.20
N ASP A 146 -12.75 10.68 -0.25
CA ASP A 146 -11.78 10.29 -1.29
C ASP A 146 -11.67 8.76 -1.42
N ARG A 147 -11.71 8.04 -0.30
CA ARG A 147 -11.73 6.57 -0.25
C ARG A 147 -12.89 5.97 -1.03
N SER A 148 -14.10 6.51 -0.85
CA SER A 148 -15.27 6.06 -1.60
C SER A 148 -15.17 6.40 -3.09
N ALA A 149 -14.59 7.55 -3.45
CA ALA A 149 -14.38 7.94 -4.84
C ALA A 149 -13.39 6.99 -5.54
N VAL A 150 -12.27 6.65 -4.90
CA VAL A 150 -11.29 5.67 -5.41
C VAL A 150 -11.94 4.31 -5.59
N LEU A 151 -12.69 3.81 -4.60
CA LEU A 151 -13.33 2.50 -4.68
C LEU A 151 -14.42 2.43 -5.77
N ARG A 152 -15.20 3.49 -5.97
CA ARG A 152 -16.15 3.58 -7.09
C ARG A 152 -15.44 3.54 -8.43
N ALA A 153 -14.30 4.24 -8.57
CA ALA A 153 -13.53 4.22 -9.80
C ALA A 153 -12.98 2.81 -10.11
N ILE A 154 -12.48 2.10 -9.08
CA ILE A 154 -12.04 0.69 -9.21
C ILE A 154 -13.19 -0.18 -9.70
N LEU A 155 -14.36 -0.11 -9.04
CA LEU A 155 -15.52 -0.92 -9.41
C LEU A 155 -16.02 -0.61 -10.81
N GLY A 156 -16.08 0.66 -11.21
CA GLY A 156 -16.49 1.05 -12.57
C GLY A 156 -15.61 0.40 -13.67
N ARG A 157 -14.29 0.31 -13.45
CA ARG A 157 -13.38 -0.36 -14.39
C ARG A 157 -13.58 -1.87 -14.45
N LEU A 158 -13.86 -2.51 -13.32
CA LEU A 158 -14.13 -3.95 -13.22
C LEU A 158 -15.47 -4.32 -13.87
N GLU A 159 -16.45 -3.43 -13.82
CA GLU A 159 -17.84 -3.69 -14.24
C GLU A 159 -18.12 -3.44 -15.71
N THR A 160 -17.37 -2.53 -16.35
CA THR A 160 -17.55 -2.18 -17.77
C THR A 160 -17.26 -3.36 -18.71
N ARG A 161 -16.85 -4.54 -18.21
CA ARG A 161 -16.48 -5.72 -18.99
C ARG A 161 -17.04 -7.06 -18.47
N THR A 162 -18.07 -7.03 -17.61
CA THR A 162 -18.90 -8.23 -17.35
C THR A 162 -20.11 -8.21 -18.28
#